data_AF-W2CAZ4-F1
#
_entry.id   AF-W2CAZ4-F1
#
_cell.length_a   1.000
_cell.length_b   1.000
_cell.length_c   1.000
_cell.angle_alpha   90.00
_cell.angle_beta   90.00
_cell.angle_gamma   90.00
#
_symmetry.space_group_name_H-M   'P 1'
#
loop_
_entity.id
_entity.type
_entity.pdbx_description
1 polymer ?
#
loop_
_entity_poly.entity_id
_entity_poly.type
_entity_poly.pdbx_seq_one_letter_code
_entity_poly.pdbx_strand_id
1 'polypeptide(L)'
;MKTTLLILASLLLTGTLSAQLDPTAGHRYGIRSAIIKKETKSMAGAIANTLYFDNFGDREATEMTMKMGEEEKHLRVVAEDGGRMNVTLDLDQKKAFRMPAPDQPRNFRQLSPEDIERFKIKEVGTGDVAGKPCKKYEMELTQSGVKLQATVWIWEGIMLRYEARYQGNLMVTDEASEVEENVAVPADKFAIPAEVKVEAAPSMN
;
A
#
# COMPACT_ATOMS: atom_id res chain seq x y z
N MET A 1 31.12 6.44 -74.11
CA MET A 1 29.89 5.62 -74.11
C MET A 1 29.51 5.36 -72.67
N LYS A 2 28.28 5.74 -72.29
CA LYS A 2 27.74 5.69 -70.94
C LYS A 2 27.19 4.29 -70.66
N THR A 3 27.57 3.67 -69.56
CA THR A 3 26.89 2.49 -69.03
C THR A 3 26.44 2.76 -67.61
N THR A 4 25.13 2.81 -67.47
CA THR A 4 24.34 3.16 -66.29
C THR A 4 24.53 2.13 -65.18
N LEU A 5 24.93 2.58 -63.99
CA LEU A 5 24.98 1.76 -62.78
C LEU A 5 23.60 1.83 -62.10
N LEU A 6 22.92 0.68 -61.99
CA LEU A 6 21.65 0.54 -61.27
C LEU A 6 21.91 0.55 -59.75
N ILE A 7 21.35 1.53 -59.05
CA ILE A 7 21.32 1.63 -57.60
C ILE A 7 20.21 0.71 -57.09
N LEU A 8 20.57 -0.37 -56.39
CA LEU A 8 19.62 -1.19 -55.64
C LEU A 8 19.54 -0.62 -54.21
N ALA A 9 18.58 0.30 -53.99
CA ALA A 9 18.26 0.79 -52.66
C ALA A 9 17.54 -0.31 -51.88
N SER A 10 18.27 -1.02 -51.02
CA SER A 10 17.71 -1.93 -50.02
C SER A 10 17.20 -1.09 -48.85
N LEU A 11 15.89 -0.81 -48.88
CA LEU A 11 15.17 -0.17 -47.78
C LEU A 11 15.04 -1.18 -46.63
N LEU A 12 16.00 -1.18 -45.70
CA LEU A 12 15.91 -1.90 -44.43
C LEU A 12 14.88 -1.20 -43.54
N LEU A 13 13.61 -1.55 -43.73
CA LEU A 13 12.52 -1.21 -42.82
C LEU A 13 12.52 -2.23 -41.66
N THR A 14 13.39 -2.05 -40.68
CA THR A 14 13.26 -2.77 -39.40
C THR A 14 12.40 -1.94 -38.45
N GLY A 15 11.08 -2.16 -38.51
CA GLY A 15 10.24 -2.09 -37.30
C GLY A 15 10.75 -3.15 -36.30
N THR A 16 10.53 -3.05 -35.00
CA THR A 16 9.49 -2.34 -34.25
C THR A 16 10.13 -1.84 -32.95
N LEU A 17 9.97 -0.55 -32.64
CA LEU A 17 10.17 -0.06 -31.28
C LEU A 17 9.00 -0.60 -30.44
N SER A 18 9.07 -1.87 -30.02
CA SER A 18 8.31 -2.33 -28.87
C SER A 18 8.90 -1.61 -27.68
N ALA A 19 8.41 -0.40 -27.41
CA ALA A 19 8.45 0.14 -26.06
C ALA A 19 7.75 -0.93 -25.21
N GLN A 20 8.56 -1.76 -24.54
CA GLN A 20 8.09 -2.73 -23.59
C GLN A 20 7.35 -1.89 -22.56
N LEU A 21 6.02 -1.91 -22.61
CA LEU A 21 5.17 -1.23 -21.64
C LEU A 21 5.71 -1.61 -20.27
N ASP A 22 6.11 -0.62 -19.48
CA ASP A 22 6.54 -0.84 -18.11
C ASP A 22 5.46 -1.68 -17.42
N PRO A 23 5.76 -2.93 -16.99
CA PRO A 23 4.75 -3.82 -16.43
C PRO A 23 4.17 -3.29 -15.12
N THR A 24 4.76 -2.24 -14.57
CA THR A 24 4.31 -1.56 -13.34
C THR A 24 3.52 -0.28 -13.62
N ALA A 25 3.34 0.11 -14.90
CA ALA A 25 2.65 1.33 -15.27
C ALA A 25 1.19 1.32 -14.79
N GLY A 26 0.79 2.33 -14.02
CA GLY A 26 -0.56 2.46 -13.49
C GLY A 26 -0.84 1.61 -12.23
N HIS A 27 0.07 0.72 -11.84
CA HIS A 27 -0.07 -0.06 -10.61
C HIS A 27 0.32 0.74 -9.36
N ARG A 28 -0.29 0.37 -8.22
CA ARG A 28 -0.04 1.00 -6.91
C ARG A 28 1.39 0.77 -6.44
N TYR A 29 1.91 -0.44 -6.65
CA TYR A 29 3.26 -0.83 -6.25
C TYR A 29 4.16 -1.15 -7.43
N GLY A 30 5.47 -0.92 -7.25
CA GLY A 30 6.50 -1.18 -8.26
C GLY A 30 7.00 -2.63 -8.30
N ILE A 31 6.55 -3.47 -7.37
CA ILE A 31 6.86 -4.91 -7.32
C ILE A 31 5.58 -5.73 -7.31
N ARG A 32 5.66 -6.98 -7.79
CA ARG A 32 4.48 -7.82 -8.02
C ARG A 32 3.80 -8.25 -6.72
N SER A 33 4.59 -8.67 -5.74
CA SER A 33 4.09 -9.17 -4.46
C SER A 33 5.11 -8.96 -3.34
N ALA A 34 4.64 -8.91 -2.10
CA ALA A 34 5.50 -8.99 -0.93
C ALA A 34 4.74 -9.46 0.32
N ILE A 35 5.52 -9.93 1.30
CA ILE A 35 5.10 -10.10 2.70
C ILE A 35 5.96 -9.15 3.53
N ILE A 36 5.33 -8.27 4.29
CA ILE A 36 6.00 -7.20 5.03
C ILE A 36 5.58 -7.26 6.49
N LYS A 37 6.52 -7.56 7.38
CA LYS A 37 6.28 -7.56 8.83
C LYS A 37 6.53 -6.16 9.38
N LYS A 38 5.60 -5.68 10.21
CA LYS A 38 5.62 -4.34 10.78
C LYS A 38 5.18 -4.35 12.23
N GLU A 39 5.45 -3.25 12.92
CA GLU A 39 4.98 -2.99 14.27
C GLU A 39 4.36 -1.60 14.36
N THR A 40 3.09 -1.55 14.74
CA THR A 40 2.38 -0.31 15.06
C THR A 40 2.52 -0.02 16.55
N LYS A 41 3.02 1.16 16.92
CA LYS A 41 3.09 1.62 18.32
C LYS A 41 2.21 2.82 18.51
N SER A 42 1.47 2.82 19.62
CA SER A 42 0.67 3.95 20.07
C SER A 42 0.69 4.03 21.60
N MET A 43 -0.02 5.00 22.16
CA MET A 43 -0.26 5.07 23.61
C MET A 43 -0.95 3.82 24.19
N ALA A 44 -1.68 3.06 23.37
CA ALA A 44 -2.35 1.83 23.78
C ALA A 44 -1.40 0.59 23.79
N GLY A 45 -0.17 0.74 23.30
CA GLY A 45 0.81 -0.34 23.21
C GLY A 45 1.28 -0.60 21.77
N ALA A 46 1.96 -1.73 21.61
CA ALA A 46 2.51 -2.19 20.33
C ALA A 46 1.69 -3.35 19.76
N ILE A 47 1.47 -3.33 18.44
CA ILE A 47 0.74 -4.34 17.69
C ILE A 47 1.62 -4.77 16.51
N ALA A 48 2.05 -6.04 16.53
CA ALA A 48 2.66 -6.65 15.37
C ALA A 48 1.59 -6.83 14.27
N ASN A 49 1.96 -6.47 13.05
CA ASN A 49 1.10 -6.64 11.89
C ASN A 49 1.91 -7.12 10.68
N THR A 50 1.25 -7.78 9.74
CA THR A 50 1.85 -8.23 8.49
C THR A 50 1.01 -7.77 7.32
N LEU A 51 1.60 -6.99 6.44
CA LEU A 51 1.03 -6.59 5.16
C LEU A 51 1.37 -7.64 4.11
N TYR A 52 0.34 -8.10 3.41
CA TYR A 52 0.43 -9.01 2.28
C TYR A 52 -0.10 -8.30 1.05
N PHE A 53 0.61 -8.39 -0.08
CA PHE A 53 0.03 -8.00 -1.35
C PHE A 53 0.51 -8.85 -2.52
N ASP A 54 -0.31 -8.92 -3.56
CA ASP A 54 0.02 -9.53 -4.85
C ASP A 54 -0.61 -8.71 -5.98
N ASN A 55 -0.24 -9.02 -7.22
CA ASN A 55 -0.65 -8.28 -8.42
C ASN A 55 -0.41 -6.76 -8.30
N PHE A 56 0.79 -6.37 -7.89
CA PHE A 56 1.23 -4.98 -7.77
C PHE A 56 0.36 -4.11 -6.84
N GLY A 57 -0.21 -4.75 -5.83
CA GLY A 57 -1.10 -4.13 -4.86
C GLY A 57 -2.58 -4.23 -5.23
N ASP A 58 -2.99 -4.83 -6.34
CA ASP A 58 -4.43 -4.98 -6.62
C ASP A 58 -5.13 -5.93 -5.64
N ARG A 59 -4.35 -6.83 -5.00
CA ARG A 59 -4.80 -7.65 -3.88
C ARG A 59 -3.94 -7.30 -2.67
N GLU A 60 -4.58 -6.91 -1.58
CA GLU A 60 -3.90 -6.45 -0.38
C GLU A 60 -4.68 -6.89 0.86
N ALA A 61 -3.96 -7.36 1.87
CA ALA A 61 -4.52 -7.66 3.18
C ALA A 61 -3.50 -7.39 4.28
N THR A 62 -3.98 -7.02 5.46
CA THR A 62 -3.17 -6.87 6.66
C THR A 62 -3.70 -7.79 7.75
N GLU A 63 -2.84 -8.62 8.33
CA GLU A 63 -3.18 -9.38 9.54
C GLU A 63 -2.52 -8.75 10.76
N MET A 64 -3.22 -8.77 11.90
CA MET A 64 -2.71 -8.27 13.16
C MET A 64 -3.32 -9.05 14.33
N THR A 65 -2.54 -9.17 15.41
CA THR A 65 -3.03 -9.69 16.68
C THR A 65 -3.16 -8.53 17.65
N MET A 66 -4.37 -8.27 18.12
CA MET A 66 -4.66 -7.21 19.08
C MET A 66 -4.92 -7.81 20.45
N LYS A 67 -4.24 -7.30 21.48
CA LYS A 67 -4.58 -7.59 22.88
C LYS A 67 -5.74 -6.71 23.33
N MET A 68 -6.82 -7.33 23.79
CA MET A 68 -7.97 -6.67 24.40
C MET A 68 -8.11 -7.16 25.84
N GLY A 69 -7.34 -6.56 26.76
CA GLY A 69 -7.23 -7.05 28.13
C GLY A 69 -6.45 -8.36 28.19
N GLU A 70 -7.06 -9.42 28.73
CA GLU A 70 -6.47 -10.77 28.77
C GLU A 70 -6.70 -11.58 27.48
N GLU A 71 -7.61 -11.12 26.62
CA GLU A 71 -7.94 -11.81 25.36
C GLU A 71 -7.06 -11.30 24.21
N GLU A 72 -6.72 -12.19 23.29
CA GLU A 72 -6.11 -11.87 21.99
C GLU A 72 -7.16 -12.01 20.89
N LYS A 73 -7.20 -11.04 19.98
CA LYS A 73 -8.02 -11.07 18.77
C LYS A 73 -7.16 -11.12 17.53
N HIS A 74 -7.47 -12.05 16.63
CA HIS A 74 -6.84 -12.18 15.32
C HIS A 74 -7.71 -11.48 14.28
N LEU A 75 -7.21 -10.36 13.77
CA LEU A 75 -7.91 -9.58 12.76
C LEU A 75 -7.21 -9.69 11.42
N ARG A 76 -8.01 -9.76 10.36
CA ARG A 76 -7.55 -9.59 8.98
C ARG A 76 -8.35 -8.49 8.31
N VAL A 77 -7.66 -7.52 7.75
CA VAL A 77 -8.27 -6.45 6.94
C VAL A 77 -7.96 -6.74 5.47
N VAL A 78 -8.98 -6.96 4.65
CA VAL A 78 -8.84 -7.16 3.20
C VAL A 78 -9.29 -5.88 2.50
N ALA A 79 -8.44 -5.38 1.59
CA ALA A 79 -8.76 -4.22 0.77
C ALA A 79 -9.67 -4.61 -0.42
N GLU A 80 -10.78 -3.90 -0.60
CA GLU A 80 -11.72 -4.03 -1.72
C GLU A 80 -11.82 -2.71 -2.51
N ASP A 81 -12.25 -2.75 -3.78
CA ASP A 81 -12.41 -1.57 -4.66
C ASP A 81 -11.14 -0.68 -4.76
N GLY A 82 -10.02 -1.27 -5.18
CA GLY A 82 -8.72 -0.57 -5.20
C GLY A 82 -8.27 -0.11 -3.80
N GLY A 83 -8.87 -0.74 -2.78
CA GLY A 83 -8.81 -0.49 -1.35
C GLY A 83 -9.54 0.78 -0.86
N ARG A 84 -10.48 1.34 -1.62
CA ARG A 84 -11.42 2.35 -1.10
C ARG A 84 -12.31 1.80 0.03
N MET A 85 -12.49 0.49 0.06
CA MET A 85 -13.23 -0.22 1.10
C MET A 85 -12.32 -1.23 1.79
N ASN A 86 -12.60 -1.46 3.07
CA ASN A 86 -11.97 -2.50 3.86
C ASN A 86 -13.05 -3.47 4.35
N VAL A 87 -12.73 -4.77 4.31
CA VAL A 87 -13.44 -5.80 5.06
C VAL A 87 -12.56 -6.20 6.22
N THR A 88 -13.01 -5.93 7.45
CA THR A 88 -12.31 -6.36 8.66
C THR A 88 -12.95 -7.64 9.17
N LEU A 89 -12.18 -8.72 9.18
CA LEU A 89 -12.56 -10.03 9.67
C LEU A 89 -12.01 -10.22 11.09
N ASP A 90 -12.87 -10.63 12.01
CA ASP A 90 -12.51 -11.26 13.27
C ASP A 90 -12.43 -12.77 13.01
N LEU A 91 -11.20 -13.30 12.92
CA LEU A 91 -10.94 -14.70 12.55
C LEU A 91 -11.38 -15.67 13.65
N ASP A 92 -11.38 -15.23 14.90
CA ASP A 92 -11.79 -16.04 16.05
C ASP A 92 -13.31 -16.16 16.11
N GLN A 93 -14.03 -15.04 15.89
CA GLN A 93 -15.50 -15.02 15.91
C GLN A 93 -16.15 -15.40 14.58
N LYS A 94 -15.37 -15.50 13.50
CA LYS A 94 -15.87 -15.72 12.13
C LYS A 94 -16.90 -14.68 11.69
N LYS A 95 -16.66 -13.43 12.06
CA LYS A 95 -17.48 -12.28 11.69
C LYS A 95 -16.67 -11.30 10.87
N ALA A 96 -17.34 -10.56 10.00
CA ALA A 96 -16.70 -9.47 9.29
C ALA A 96 -17.61 -8.26 9.22
N PHE A 97 -17.01 -7.09 9.03
CA PHE A 97 -17.73 -5.88 8.71
C PHE A 97 -17.02 -5.11 7.61
N ARG A 98 -17.82 -4.45 6.77
CA ARG A 98 -17.31 -3.57 5.72
C ARG A 98 -17.37 -2.11 6.14
N MET A 99 -16.32 -1.37 5.84
CA MET A 99 -16.26 0.07 6.05
C MET A 99 -15.40 0.76 4.99
N PRO A 100 -15.59 2.07 4.75
CA PRO A 100 -14.65 2.85 3.96
C PRO A 100 -13.24 2.74 4.55
N ALA A 101 -12.24 2.58 3.68
CA ALA A 101 -10.85 2.66 4.11
C ALA A 101 -10.52 4.09 4.58
N PRO A 102 -9.48 4.26 5.43
CA PRO A 102 -9.01 5.59 5.81
C PRO A 102 -8.74 6.46 4.58
N ASP A 103 -9.17 7.71 4.68
CA ASP A 103 -8.97 8.71 3.64
C ASP A 103 -7.51 9.16 3.61
N GLN A 104 -6.78 8.72 2.57
CA GLN A 104 -5.35 8.97 2.38
C GLN A 104 -4.97 8.76 0.90
N PRO A 105 -3.80 9.26 0.46
CA PRO A 105 -3.30 8.99 -0.88
C PRO A 105 -3.20 7.49 -1.16
N ARG A 106 -3.74 7.05 -2.29
CA ARG A 106 -3.87 5.63 -2.64
C ARG A 106 -2.69 5.08 -3.43
N ASN A 107 -1.99 5.94 -4.17
CA ASN A 107 -0.88 5.58 -5.03
C ASN A 107 0.23 6.63 -4.95
N PHE A 108 1.28 6.34 -4.18
CA PHE A 108 2.42 7.24 -4.05
C PHE A 108 3.37 7.22 -5.25
N ARG A 109 3.26 6.23 -6.17
CA ARG A 109 4.02 6.23 -7.43
C ARG A 109 3.45 7.24 -8.43
N GLN A 110 2.15 7.55 -8.30
CA GLN A 110 1.41 8.43 -9.18
C GLN A 110 0.47 9.32 -8.36
N LEU A 111 1.03 10.24 -7.57
CA LEU A 111 0.24 11.21 -6.81
C LEU A 111 -0.45 12.18 -7.78
N SER A 112 -1.78 12.29 -7.65
CA SER A 112 -2.55 13.26 -8.42
C SER A 112 -2.34 14.68 -7.88
N PRO A 113 -2.50 15.74 -8.70
CA PRO A 113 -2.50 17.11 -8.20
C PRO A 113 -3.56 17.35 -7.11
N GLU A 114 -4.70 16.67 -7.20
CA GLU A 114 -5.76 16.72 -6.20
C GLU A 114 -5.29 16.14 -4.86
N ASP A 115 -4.63 14.97 -4.86
CA ASP A 115 -4.07 14.38 -3.63
C ASP A 115 -2.99 15.28 -3.02
N ILE A 116 -2.10 15.84 -3.85
CA ILE A 116 -1.03 16.72 -3.40
C ILE A 116 -1.60 17.94 -2.68
N GLU A 117 -2.61 18.59 -3.26
CA GLU A 117 -3.26 19.75 -2.66
C GLU A 117 -4.06 19.38 -1.41
N ARG A 118 -4.93 18.36 -1.52
CA ARG A 118 -5.84 17.94 -0.45
C ARG A 118 -5.10 17.49 0.80
N PHE A 119 -4.04 16.71 0.65
CA PHE A 119 -3.24 16.19 1.77
C PHE A 119 -1.97 17.01 2.01
N LYS A 120 -1.77 18.13 1.29
CA LYS A 120 -0.59 19.01 1.38
C LYS A 120 0.74 18.26 1.32
N ILE A 121 0.82 17.30 0.40
CA ILE A 121 1.94 16.36 0.31
C ILE A 121 3.21 17.10 -0.12
N LYS A 122 4.30 16.90 0.61
CA LYS A 122 5.63 17.42 0.28
C LYS A 122 6.66 16.33 0.38
N GLU A 123 7.47 16.14 -0.66
CA GLU A 123 8.69 15.32 -0.57
C GLU A 123 9.73 16.11 0.24
N VAL A 124 10.21 15.52 1.34
CA VAL A 124 11.11 16.19 2.30
C VAL A 124 12.46 15.51 2.43
N GLY A 125 12.70 14.42 1.70
CA GLY A 125 14.00 13.76 1.64
C GLY A 125 13.90 12.27 1.36
N THR A 126 14.92 11.55 1.82
CA THR A 126 15.05 10.09 1.67
C THR A 126 15.44 9.45 3.01
N GLY A 127 15.32 8.14 3.09
CA GLY A 127 15.81 7.36 4.23
C GLY A 127 15.62 5.87 4.03
N ASP A 128 16.34 5.05 4.77
CA ASP A 128 16.25 3.59 4.67
C ASP A 128 15.34 2.99 5.75
N VAL A 129 14.46 2.07 5.36
CA VAL A 129 13.59 1.29 6.25
C VAL A 129 13.67 -0.17 5.85
N ALA A 130 13.99 -1.07 6.79
CA ALA A 130 14.19 -2.50 6.52
C ALA A 130 15.14 -2.78 5.33
N GLY A 131 16.19 -1.95 5.18
CA GLY A 131 17.16 -2.06 4.08
C GLY A 131 16.62 -1.63 2.71
N LYS A 132 15.48 -0.94 2.65
CA LYS A 132 14.88 -0.40 1.43
C LYS A 132 15.03 1.12 1.36
N PRO A 133 15.49 1.68 0.24
CA PRO A 133 15.60 3.11 0.06
C PRO A 133 14.21 3.73 -0.14
N CYS A 134 13.75 4.51 0.81
CA CYS A 134 12.47 5.19 0.77
C CYS A 134 12.62 6.67 0.39
N LYS A 135 11.61 7.18 -0.32
CA LYS A 135 11.31 8.62 -0.35
C LYS A 135 10.50 8.98 0.88
N LYS A 136 10.79 10.13 1.48
CA LYS A 136 10.12 10.63 2.67
C LYS A 136 9.16 11.77 2.30
N TYR A 137 7.91 11.65 2.72
CA TYR A 137 6.88 12.68 2.52
C TYR A 137 6.32 13.17 3.84
N GLU A 138 5.99 14.45 3.90
CA GLU A 138 5.12 15.04 4.92
C GLU A 138 3.75 15.34 4.32
N MET A 139 2.69 15.10 5.09
CA MET A 139 1.31 15.33 4.66
C MET A 139 0.39 15.59 5.86
N GLU A 140 -0.78 16.16 5.60
CA GLU A 140 -1.86 16.32 6.59
C GLU A 140 -2.95 15.27 6.34
N LEU A 141 -3.33 14.54 7.39
CA LEU A 141 -4.46 13.62 7.37
C LEU A 141 -5.54 14.11 8.34
N THR A 142 -6.81 13.85 8.02
CA THR A 142 -7.91 14.07 8.96
C THR A 142 -8.46 12.71 9.39
N GLN A 143 -8.35 12.39 10.67
CA GLN A 143 -8.89 11.17 11.26
C GLN A 143 -9.87 11.53 12.37
N SER A 144 -11.12 11.09 12.25
CA SER A 144 -12.19 11.40 13.23
C SER A 144 -12.32 12.90 13.54
N GLY A 145 -12.17 13.75 12.52
CA GLY A 145 -12.23 15.22 12.66
C GLY A 145 -10.95 15.87 13.21
N VAL A 146 -9.94 15.09 13.56
CA VAL A 146 -8.65 15.59 14.05
C VAL A 146 -7.63 15.65 12.92
N LYS A 147 -7.01 16.81 12.74
CA LYS A 147 -5.89 16.99 11.80
C LYS A 147 -4.60 16.48 12.41
N LEU A 148 -3.96 15.55 11.71
CA LEU A 148 -2.68 14.95 12.07
C LEU A 148 -1.63 15.35 11.04
N GLN A 149 -0.42 15.64 11.53
CA GLN A 149 0.77 15.74 10.69
C GLN A 149 1.34 14.34 10.53
N ALA A 150 1.37 13.83 9.31
CA ALA A 150 1.91 12.54 9.00
C ALA A 150 3.25 12.67 8.29
N THR A 151 4.19 11.78 8.63
CA THR A 151 5.42 11.58 7.89
C THR A 151 5.49 10.13 7.44
N VAL A 152 5.72 9.90 6.14
CA VAL A 152 5.71 8.56 5.54
C VAL A 152 6.98 8.30 4.76
N TRP A 153 7.45 7.06 4.81
CA TRP A 153 8.57 6.55 4.04
C TRP A 153 8.04 5.53 3.04
N ILE A 154 8.15 5.88 1.77
CA ILE A 154 7.57 5.14 0.65
C ILE A 154 8.69 4.52 -0.17
N TRP A 155 8.65 3.20 -0.33
CA TRP A 155 9.51 2.45 -1.24
C TRP A 155 8.65 1.75 -2.29
N GLU A 156 8.89 2.00 -3.58
CA GLU A 156 8.10 1.45 -4.69
C GLU A 156 6.57 1.64 -4.53
N GLY A 157 6.15 2.76 -3.93
CA GLY A 157 4.74 3.04 -3.63
C GLY A 157 4.23 2.46 -2.30
N ILE A 158 5.01 1.61 -1.65
CA ILE A 158 4.66 0.89 -0.41
C ILE A 158 5.09 1.72 0.79
N MET A 159 4.16 1.99 1.71
CA MET A 159 4.46 2.69 2.97
C MET A 159 5.13 1.75 3.97
N LEU A 160 6.46 1.85 4.08
CA LEU A 160 7.24 1.04 5.01
C LEU A 160 7.33 1.64 6.40
N ARG A 161 7.25 2.97 6.52
CA ARG A 161 7.16 3.66 7.81
C ARG A 161 6.15 4.78 7.78
N TYR A 162 5.46 4.97 8.89
CA TYR A 162 4.49 6.01 9.15
C TYR A 162 4.71 6.58 10.55
N GLU A 163 4.65 7.90 10.68
CA GLU A 163 4.55 8.61 11.96
C GLU A 163 3.36 9.57 11.89
N ALA A 164 2.49 9.54 12.90
CA ALA A 164 1.44 10.54 13.08
C ALA A 164 1.72 11.40 14.30
N ARG A 165 1.62 12.71 14.13
CA ARG A 165 1.78 13.70 15.19
C ARG A 165 0.52 14.54 15.34
N TYR A 166 0.13 14.76 16.59
CA TYR A 166 -0.92 15.71 16.97
C TYR A 166 -0.29 16.81 17.82
N GLN A 167 -0.36 18.05 17.35
CA GLN A 167 0.24 19.22 18.02
C GLN A 167 1.73 19.00 18.36
N GLY A 168 2.49 18.36 17.45
CA GLY A 168 3.92 18.06 17.61
C GLY A 168 4.23 16.77 18.37
N ASN A 169 3.29 16.25 19.17
CA ASN A 169 3.46 15.02 19.93
C ASN A 169 3.29 13.80 19.02
N LEU A 170 4.21 12.84 19.12
CA LEU A 170 4.13 11.56 18.39
C LEU A 170 3.04 10.69 18.99
N MET A 171 2.03 10.34 18.19
CA MET A 171 0.86 9.59 18.61
C MET A 171 0.94 8.13 18.19
N VAL A 172 1.36 7.89 16.95
CA VAL A 172 1.41 6.57 16.34
C VAL A 172 2.66 6.46 15.48
N THR A 173 3.32 5.30 15.53
CA THR A 173 4.28 4.87 14.51
C THR A 173 3.83 3.53 13.94
N ASP A 174 4.13 3.25 12.69
CA ASP A 174 4.05 1.91 12.09
C ASP A 174 5.29 1.74 11.21
N GLU A 175 6.11 0.73 11.49
CA GLU A 175 7.43 0.58 10.86
C GLU A 175 7.69 -0.88 10.48
N ALA A 176 8.14 -1.08 9.24
CA ALA A 176 8.53 -2.38 8.72
C ALA A 176 9.88 -2.82 9.30
N SER A 177 9.94 -4.07 9.76
CA SER A 177 11.16 -4.72 10.20
C SER A 177 11.72 -5.70 9.16
N GLU A 178 10.87 -6.23 8.29
CA GLU A 178 11.23 -7.22 7.28
C GLU A 178 10.38 -7.06 6.02
N VAL A 179 10.99 -7.27 4.86
CA VAL A 179 10.35 -7.21 3.54
C VAL A 179 10.81 -8.42 2.74
N GLU A 180 9.88 -9.34 2.47
CA GLU A 180 10.09 -10.50 1.60
C GLU A 180 9.47 -10.21 0.22
N GLU A 181 10.32 -9.98 -0.79
CA GLU A 181 9.90 -9.51 -2.13
C GLU A 181 9.58 -10.66 -3.09
N ASN A 182 8.62 -10.41 -3.99
CA ASN A 182 8.29 -11.30 -5.12
C ASN A 182 8.00 -12.75 -4.70
N VAL A 183 7.53 -12.94 -3.47
CA VAL A 183 7.14 -14.23 -2.91
C VAL A 183 5.69 -14.57 -3.29
N ALA A 184 5.40 -15.87 -3.33
CA ALA A 184 4.03 -16.35 -3.48
C ALA A 184 3.26 -16.07 -2.19
N VAL A 185 2.23 -15.22 -2.27
CA VAL A 185 1.34 -14.94 -1.14
C VAL A 185 0.18 -15.95 -1.16
N PRO A 186 -0.11 -16.63 -0.04
CA PRO A 186 -1.24 -17.55 0.03
C PRO A 186 -2.56 -16.87 -0.36
N ALA A 187 -3.31 -17.46 -1.29
CA ALA A 187 -4.51 -16.84 -1.86
C ALA A 187 -5.62 -16.61 -0.84
N ASP A 188 -5.66 -17.43 0.22
CA ASP A 188 -6.61 -17.30 1.32
C ASP A 188 -6.44 -16.00 2.10
N LYS A 189 -5.26 -15.36 2.07
CA LYS A 189 -5.03 -14.04 2.70
C LYS A 189 -5.91 -12.94 2.11
N PHE A 190 -6.31 -13.07 0.85
CA PHE A 190 -7.14 -12.07 0.16
C PHE A 190 -8.63 -12.44 0.12
N ALA A 191 -8.99 -13.62 0.62
CA ALA A 191 -10.36 -14.12 0.55
C ALA A 191 -11.12 -13.82 1.85
N ILE A 192 -12.43 -13.57 1.70
CA ILE A 192 -13.40 -13.64 2.80
C ILE A 192 -13.89 -15.09 2.84
N PRO A 193 -13.67 -15.86 3.92
CA PRO A 193 -14.16 -17.23 4.02
C PRO A 193 -15.70 -17.29 3.89
N ALA A 194 -16.22 -18.32 3.22
CA ALA A 194 -17.65 -18.41 2.89
C ALA A 194 -18.56 -18.51 4.14
N GLU A 195 -18.02 -19.03 5.24
CA GLU A 195 -18.69 -19.15 6.53
C GLU A 195 -18.75 -17.83 7.31
N VAL A 196 -18.04 -16.79 6.88
CA VAL A 196 -17.99 -15.50 7.57
C VAL A 196 -19.18 -14.65 7.17
N LYS A 197 -20.00 -14.28 8.16
CA LYS A 197 -21.11 -13.36 7.96
C LYS A 197 -20.58 -11.92 7.93
N VAL A 198 -20.77 -11.24 6.80
CA VAL A 198 -20.43 -9.82 6.66
C VAL A 198 -21.61 -8.95 7.11
N GLU A 199 -21.37 -8.15 8.13
CA GLU A 199 -22.35 -7.22 8.70
C GLU A 199 -22.00 -5.78 8.32
N ALA A 200 -22.97 -4.86 8.49
CA ALA A 200 -22.66 -3.44 8.43
C ALA A 200 -21.69 -3.08 9.56
N ALA A 201 -20.81 -2.10 9.34
CA ALA A 201 -19.94 -1.61 10.40
C ALA A 201 -20.77 -1.22 11.64
N PRO A 202 -20.34 -1.60 12.85
CA PRO A 202 -21.02 -1.16 14.07
C PRO A 202 -21.04 0.37 14.11
N SER A 203 -22.18 0.96 14.48
CA SER A 203 -22.28 2.41 14.66
C SER A 203 -21.30 2.84 15.74
N MET A 204 -20.36 3.72 15.40
CA MET A 204 -19.53 4.39 16.40
C MET A 204 -20.42 5.42 17.09
N ASN A 205 -21.04 5.02 18.20
CA ASN A 205 -21.74 5.93 19.11
C ASN A 205 -20.75 6.60 20.06
#